data_AF-A0A3D5BX01-F1
#
_entry.id   AF-A0A3D5BX01-F1
#
_cell.length_a   1.000
_cell.length_b   1.000
_cell.length_c   1.000
_cell.angle_alpha   90.00
_cell.angle_beta   90.00
_cell.angle_gamma   90.00
#
_symmetry.space_group_name_H-M   'P 1'
#
loop_
_entity.id
_entity.type
_entity.pdbx_description
1 polymer ?
#
loop_
_entity_poly.entity_id
_entity_poly.type
_entity_poly.pdbx_seq_one_letter_code
_entity_poly.pdbx_strand_id
1 'polypeptide(L)'
;MAFMSRKKSLLKLFSLSLSLLALFFIGQYLFFKKPLFLSKRTLDFSSASKKIVLLDNEAVFYVSTRAQNVESFLQEQKIKVENHDEIFPEKNTALYSGMHIRINHSIPFEIKVDGKTIKNQSSTKTVSGILEENGVVLGRLDIVSKPLYSRFAFEDKIVVTRINVEEKIVEEDINYKTITKEDRKLGWREEKTEQAGKKGIREIKYKITYKDNKEISRVILEKNITKEPINAILVKGTYMKLGGAKKGQGTWYSFKGGLFAASTTIPRGGFAKVTNTANGKSVIVEINDYGPQGKGRIIDLDKVAFTKIASLGAGVIGVKVEQVLN
;
A
#
# COMPACT_ATOMS: atom_id res chain seq x y z
N MET A 1 -111.22 4.22 90.71
CA MET A 1 -112.41 3.42 91.05
C MET A 1 -112.11 1.96 90.71
N ALA A 2 -112.54 1.02 91.54
CA ALA A 2 -112.38 -0.44 91.35
C ALA A 2 -113.20 -0.95 90.12
N PHE A 3 -113.12 -2.19 89.59
CA PHE A 3 -112.61 -3.49 90.09
C PHE A 3 -112.59 -4.53 88.93
N MET A 4 -111.93 -5.70 89.10
CA MET A 4 -112.11 -6.95 88.30
C MET A 4 -111.79 -6.86 86.78
N SER A 5 -111.65 -7.89 85.93
CA SER A 5 -111.67 -9.39 85.98
C SER A 5 -110.87 -9.88 84.73
N ARG A 6 -110.30 -11.09 84.54
CA ARG A 6 -110.25 -12.38 85.25
C ARG A 6 -109.04 -13.19 84.70
N LYS A 7 -108.62 -14.28 85.36
CA LYS A 7 -107.74 -15.32 84.76
C LYS A 7 -108.41 -15.97 83.54
N LYS A 8 -107.73 -16.04 82.39
CA LYS A 8 -107.89 -17.11 81.37
C LYS A 8 -106.70 -17.12 80.41
N SER A 9 -105.97 -18.24 80.40
CA SER A 9 -105.16 -18.82 79.30
C SER A 9 -103.69 -19.13 79.63
N LEU A 10 -103.43 -19.87 80.72
CA LEU A 10 -102.08 -20.37 81.03
C LEU A 10 -101.61 -21.55 80.15
N LEU A 11 -102.37 -21.91 79.10
CA LEU A 11 -102.09 -23.07 78.22
C LEU A 11 -101.82 -22.71 76.74
N LYS A 12 -101.63 -21.42 76.40
CA LYS A 12 -101.23 -20.98 75.03
C LYS A 12 -99.83 -20.37 74.94
N LEU A 13 -99.01 -20.52 75.98
CA LEU A 13 -97.66 -19.94 76.06
C LEU A 13 -96.52 -20.95 75.80
N PHE A 14 -96.82 -22.23 75.56
CA PHE A 14 -95.80 -23.26 75.31
C PHE A 14 -95.72 -23.77 73.86
N SER A 15 -96.60 -23.30 72.96
CA SER A 15 -96.59 -23.67 71.53
C SER A 15 -96.27 -22.52 70.57
N LEU A 16 -96.02 -21.31 71.09
CA LEU A 16 -95.61 -20.14 70.30
C LEU A 16 -94.13 -19.73 70.48
N SER A 17 -93.44 -20.28 71.49
CA SER A 17 -92.00 -20.09 71.71
C SER A 17 -91.15 -21.04 70.85
N LEU A 18 -91.64 -22.26 70.58
CA LEU A 18 -90.91 -23.26 69.81
C LEU A 18 -90.87 -22.95 68.31
N SER A 19 -91.91 -22.33 67.75
CA SER A 19 -91.95 -21.88 66.36
C SER A 19 -91.04 -20.67 66.09
N LEU A 20 -90.96 -19.72 67.03
CA LEU A 20 -90.05 -18.58 66.92
C LEU A 20 -88.58 -19.00 67.05
N LEU A 21 -88.29 -19.96 67.94
CA LEU A 21 -86.94 -20.51 68.07
C LEU A 21 -86.54 -21.37 66.85
N ALA A 22 -87.47 -22.15 66.29
CA ALA A 22 -87.25 -22.85 65.02
C ALA A 22 -86.99 -21.87 63.87
N LEU A 23 -87.71 -20.75 63.78
CA LEU A 23 -87.43 -19.68 62.80
C LEU A 23 -86.08 -19.00 63.04
N PHE A 24 -85.63 -18.86 64.28
CA PHE A 24 -84.29 -18.33 64.60
C PHE A 24 -83.18 -19.29 64.16
N PHE A 25 -83.33 -20.60 64.40
CA PHE A 25 -82.38 -21.61 63.93
C PHE A 25 -82.45 -21.85 62.41
N ILE A 26 -83.62 -21.77 61.77
CA ILE A 26 -83.75 -21.78 60.30
C ILE A 26 -83.12 -20.51 59.70
N GLY A 27 -83.32 -19.35 60.35
CA GLY A 27 -82.68 -18.09 59.98
C GLY A 27 -81.15 -18.18 60.05
N GLN A 28 -80.60 -18.69 61.16
CA GLN A 28 -79.16 -18.93 61.27
C GLN A 28 -78.67 -20.01 60.30
N TYR A 29 -79.39 -21.11 60.10
CA TYR A 29 -79.01 -22.14 59.13
C TYR A 29 -78.98 -21.59 57.69
N LEU A 30 -79.91 -20.71 57.32
CA LEU A 30 -79.93 -20.03 56.02
C LEU A 30 -78.90 -18.89 55.91
N PHE A 31 -78.51 -18.24 57.01
CA PHE A 31 -77.45 -17.23 57.01
C PHE A 31 -76.04 -17.84 57.02
N PHE A 32 -75.82 -18.93 57.75
CA PHE A 32 -74.52 -19.62 57.86
C PHE A 32 -74.30 -20.72 56.81
N LYS A 33 -75.33 -21.17 56.07
CA LYS A 33 -75.18 -22.03 54.87
C LYS A 33 -75.31 -21.31 53.54
N LYS A 34 -75.48 -19.99 53.51
CA LYS A 34 -74.90 -19.25 52.38
C LYS A 34 -73.39 -19.30 52.60
N PRO A 35 -72.60 -19.96 51.72
CA PRO A 35 -71.17 -19.68 51.74
C PRO A 35 -71.05 -18.17 51.59
N LEU A 36 -70.30 -17.54 52.50
CA LEU A 36 -69.93 -16.15 52.29
C LEU A 36 -69.13 -16.17 50.99
N PHE A 37 -69.77 -15.79 49.88
CA PHE A 37 -69.18 -15.81 48.55
C PHE A 37 -68.13 -14.70 48.51
N LEU A 38 -66.98 -14.96 49.14
CA LEU A 38 -65.68 -14.63 48.64
C LEU A 38 -65.62 -15.26 47.24
N SER A 39 -66.23 -14.57 46.27
CA SER A 39 -65.91 -14.79 44.87
C SER A 39 -64.39 -14.77 44.78
N LYS A 40 -63.81 -15.72 44.04
CA LYS A 40 -62.37 -15.66 43.75
C LYS A 40 -62.12 -14.27 43.18
N ARG A 41 -61.49 -13.41 43.99
CA ARG A 41 -61.23 -12.02 43.60
C ARG A 41 -60.12 -12.08 42.57
N THR A 42 -60.49 -12.27 41.31
CA THR A 42 -59.60 -12.21 40.17
C THR A 42 -59.04 -10.80 40.13
N LEU A 43 -57.82 -10.66 40.62
CA LEU A 43 -57.07 -9.41 40.59
C LEU A 43 -56.62 -9.18 39.14
N ASP A 44 -57.44 -8.45 38.39
CA ASP A 44 -57.09 -8.05 37.04
C ASP A 44 -56.16 -6.82 37.09
N PHE A 45 -54.87 -7.06 36.83
CA PHE A 45 -53.84 -6.04 36.74
C PHE A 45 -53.53 -5.62 35.29
N SER A 46 -54.35 -6.01 34.30
CA SER A 46 -54.19 -5.61 32.89
C SER A 46 -54.14 -4.09 32.72
N SER A 47 -55.08 -3.40 33.39
CA SER A 47 -55.25 -1.94 33.42
C SER A 47 -54.35 -1.21 34.44
N ALA A 48 -53.64 -1.94 35.30
CA ALA A 48 -52.76 -1.36 36.30
C ALA A 48 -51.47 -0.81 35.65
N SER A 49 -51.00 0.34 36.15
CA SER A 49 -49.75 0.96 35.71
C SER A 49 -48.56 0.08 36.07
N LYS A 50 -47.73 -0.25 35.08
CA LYS A 50 -46.55 -1.11 35.20
C LYS A 50 -45.31 -0.23 35.36
N LYS A 51 -44.41 -0.56 36.28
CA LYS A 51 -43.10 0.08 36.38
C LYS A 51 -42.13 -0.64 35.45
N ILE A 52 -41.40 0.10 34.62
CA ILE A 52 -40.46 -0.43 33.63
C ILE A 52 -39.09 0.21 33.86
N VAL A 53 -38.03 -0.58 33.73
CA VAL A 53 -36.64 -0.08 33.69
C VAL A 53 -36.23 -0.01 32.22
N LEU A 54 -36.18 1.19 31.67
CA LEU A 54 -35.70 1.42 30.31
C LEU A 54 -34.19 1.68 30.34
N LEU A 55 -33.43 0.87 29.62
CA LEU A 55 -32.00 1.07 29.35
C LEU A 55 -31.89 1.54 27.89
N ASP A 56 -31.91 2.85 27.69
CA ASP A 56 -31.64 3.46 26.38
C ASP A 56 -30.14 3.72 26.29
N ASN A 57 -29.48 2.93 25.45
CA ASN A 57 -28.03 2.82 25.37
C ASN A 57 -27.40 2.50 26.74
N GLU A 58 -26.79 3.51 27.38
CA GLU A 58 -26.19 3.42 28.73
C GLU A 58 -26.99 4.19 29.78
N ALA A 59 -28.03 4.93 29.36
CA ALA A 59 -28.87 5.71 30.25
C ALA A 59 -30.02 4.85 30.80
N VAL A 60 -30.25 4.94 32.10
CA VAL A 60 -31.26 4.16 32.82
C VAL A 60 -32.41 5.07 33.27
N PHE A 61 -33.62 4.72 32.86
CA PHE A 61 -34.85 5.45 33.15
C PHE A 61 -35.86 4.53 33.85
N TYR A 62 -36.60 5.09 34.81
CA TYR A 62 -37.67 4.38 35.53
C TYR A 62 -39.02 4.96 35.12
N VAL A 63 -39.78 4.21 34.32
CA VAL A 63 -40.99 4.68 33.66
C VAL A 63 -42.22 3.98 34.23
N SER A 64 -43.35 4.68 34.34
CA SER A 64 -44.65 4.08 34.68
C SER A 64 -45.57 4.17 33.47
N THR A 65 -46.09 3.03 33.00
CA THR A 65 -46.80 2.91 31.72
C THR A 65 -48.12 2.14 31.86
N ARG A 66 -49.06 2.32 30.90
CA ARG A 66 -50.23 1.43 30.73
C ARG A 66 -50.16 0.59 29.44
N ALA A 67 -49.07 0.72 28.68
CA ALA A 67 -48.77 -0.12 27.53
C ALA A 67 -48.87 -1.61 27.86
N GLN A 68 -49.34 -2.38 26.88
CA GLN A 68 -49.54 -3.82 27.03
C GLN A 68 -48.35 -4.61 26.48
N ASN A 69 -47.59 -4.04 25.54
CA ASN A 69 -46.40 -4.64 24.94
C ASN A 69 -45.28 -3.59 24.73
N VAL A 70 -44.07 -4.05 24.39
CA VAL A 70 -42.90 -3.19 24.16
C VAL A 70 -43.17 -2.12 23.11
N GLU A 71 -43.83 -2.45 22.00
CA GLU A 71 -44.15 -1.49 20.92
C GLU A 71 -45.06 -0.34 21.37
N SER A 72 -46.17 -0.66 22.05
CA SER A 72 -47.06 0.37 22.60
C SER A 72 -46.38 1.23 23.67
N PHE A 73 -45.40 0.68 24.40
CA PHE A 73 -44.58 1.45 25.33
C PHE A 73 -43.64 2.44 24.62
N LEU A 74 -42.94 1.99 23.57
CA LEU A 74 -42.08 2.86 22.76
C LEU A 74 -42.89 4.02 22.14
N GLN A 75 -44.09 3.72 21.64
CA GLN A 75 -45.02 4.73 21.12
C GLN A 75 -45.53 5.70 22.21
N GLU A 76 -45.92 5.19 23.39
CA GLU A 76 -46.37 6.00 24.53
C GLU A 76 -45.28 6.98 25.00
N GLN A 77 -44.03 6.50 25.06
CA GLN A 77 -42.85 7.29 25.43
C GLN A 77 -42.27 8.12 24.27
N LYS A 78 -42.85 8.04 23.07
CA LYS A 78 -42.41 8.71 21.84
C LYS A 78 -40.97 8.42 21.43
N ILE A 79 -40.46 7.24 21.82
CA ILE A 79 -39.13 6.77 21.47
C ILE A 79 -39.15 6.33 20.01
N LYS A 80 -38.37 7.01 19.17
CA LYS A 80 -38.13 6.60 17.78
C LYS A 80 -37.08 5.50 17.80
N VAL A 81 -37.31 4.44 17.04
CA VAL A 81 -36.36 3.34 16.90
C VAL A 81 -36.20 3.02 15.42
N GLU A 82 -34.97 3.03 14.94
CA GLU A 82 -34.61 2.77 13.54
C GLU A 82 -34.48 1.27 13.25
N ASN A 83 -34.32 0.89 11.97
CA ASN A 83 -34.31 -0.51 11.55
C ASN A 83 -33.07 -1.30 12.02
N HIS A 84 -31.99 -0.61 12.38
CA HIS A 84 -30.72 -1.21 12.82
C HIS A 84 -30.51 -1.14 14.34
N ASP A 85 -31.47 -0.59 15.07
CA ASP A 85 -31.43 -0.53 16.54
C ASP A 85 -31.85 -1.87 17.16
N GLU A 86 -31.12 -2.32 18.18
CA GLU A 86 -31.44 -3.56 18.87
C GLU A 86 -32.42 -3.28 20.01
N ILE A 87 -33.53 -4.01 20.07
CA ILE A 87 -34.51 -3.90 21.16
C ILE A 87 -34.62 -5.27 21.84
N PHE A 88 -34.55 -5.27 23.17
CA PHE A 88 -34.80 -6.47 23.98
C PHE A 88 -35.68 -6.14 25.20
N PRO A 89 -36.79 -6.86 25.45
CA PRO A 89 -37.39 -7.92 24.62
C PRO A 89 -37.95 -7.42 23.27
N GLU A 90 -38.42 -8.34 22.43
CA GLU A 90 -39.02 -8.02 21.12
C GLU A 90 -40.25 -7.10 21.23
N LYS A 91 -40.52 -6.30 20.19
CA LYS A 91 -41.61 -5.32 20.09
C LYS A 91 -43.00 -5.86 20.49
N ASN A 92 -43.30 -7.11 20.18
CA ASN A 92 -44.56 -7.79 20.49
C ASN A 92 -44.68 -8.27 21.96
N THR A 93 -43.59 -8.28 22.73
CA THR A 93 -43.52 -8.89 24.07
C THR A 93 -44.44 -8.18 25.06
N ALA A 94 -45.28 -8.94 25.76
CA ALA A 94 -46.21 -8.41 26.76
C ALA A 94 -45.48 -7.89 28.01
N LEU A 95 -45.88 -6.71 28.51
CA LEU A 95 -45.21 -6.04 29.62
C LEU A 95 -45.73 -6.49 31.00
N TYR A 96 -44.80 -6.66 31.94
CA TYR A 96 -45.08 -6.81 33.37
C TYR A 96 -44.29 -5.79 34.19
N SER A 97 -44.76 -5.49 35.40
CA SER A 97 -44.08 -4.52 36.28
C SER A 97 -42.76 -5.10 36.78
N GLY A 98 -41.69 -4.33 36.70
CA GLY A 98 -40.31 -4.75 36.95
C GLY A 98 -39.56 -5.22 35.69
N MET A 99 -40.20 -5.25 34.51
CA MET A 99 -39.51 -5.61 33.27
C MET A 99 -38.42 -4.58 32.92
N HIS A 100 -37.28 -5.10 32.47
CA HIS A 100 -36.23 -4.30 31.83
C HIS A 100 -36.43 -4.32 30.32
N ILE A 101 -36.47 -3.14 29.70
CA ILE A 101 -36.44 -2.96 28.24
C ILE A 101 -35.10 -2.30 27.91
N ARG A 102 -34.31 -2.89 27.01
CA ARG A 102 -33.07 -2.32 26.50
C ARG A 102 -33.26 -1.91 25.05
N ILE A 103 -32.76 -0.72 24.71
CA ILE A 103 -32.62 -0.21 23.35
C ILE A 103 -31.14 0.09 23.16
N ASN A 104 -30.53 -0.49 22.13
CA ASN A 104 -29.17 -0.17 21.72
C ASN A 104 -29.25 0.55 20.37
N HIS A 105 -29.22 1.89 20.41
CA HIS A 105 -29.29 2.68 19.18
C HIS A 105 -28.02 2.51 18.36
N SER A 106 -28.23 2.28 17.07
CA SER A 106 -27.20 2.13 16.07
C SER A 106 -26.66 3.50 15.64
N ILE A 107 -25.38 3.54 15.27
CA ILE A 107 -24.69 4.78 14.84
C ILE A 107 -24.28 4.63 13.38
N PRO A 108 -24.61 5.60 12.49
CA PRO A 108 -24.17 5.58 11.11
C PRO A 108 -22.66 5.80 11.01
N PHE A 109 -21.98 4.99 10.19
CA PHE A 109 -20.53 5.03 10.01
C PHE A 109 -20.12 5.01 8.52
N GLU A 110 -18.90 5.47 8.24
CA GLU A 110 -18.25 5.37 6.93
C GLU A 110 -16.85 4.73 7.10
N ILE A 111 -16.62 3.56 6.51
CA ILE A 111 -15.30 2.93 6.41
C ILE A 111 -14.72 3.21 5.01
N LYS A 112 -13.46 3.65 4.94
CA LYS A 112 -12.65 3.69 3.71
C LYS A 112 -11.50 2.70 3.83
N VAL A 113 -11.50 1.70 2.96
CA VAL A 113 -10.50 0.63 2.95
C VAL A 113 -10.40 0.04 1.54
N ASP A 114 -9.20 -0.34 1.10
CA ASP A 114 -8.96 -1.00 -0.19
C ASP A 114 -9.55 -0.26 -1.42
N GLY A 115 -9.56 1.08 -1.35
CA GLY A 115 -10.15 1.96 -2.38
C GLY A 115 -11.68 2.02 -2.38
N LYS A 116 -12.36 1.27 -1.51
CA LYS A 116 -13.82 1.22 -1.37
C LYS A 116 -14.28 2.12 -0.22
N THR A 117 -15.56 2.51 -0.28
CA THR A 117 -16.26 3.19 0.83
C THR A 117 -17.47 2.36 1.21
N ILE A 118 -17.54 1.94 2.48
CA ILE A 118 -18.65 1.19 3.07
C ILE A 118 -19.42 2.16 3.98
N LYS A 119 -20.75 2.18 3.86
CA LYS A 119 -21.64 3.00 4.72
C LYS A 119 -22.76 2.12 5.25
N ASN A 120 -22.94 2.11 6.57
CA ASN A 120 -23.99 1.34 7.24
C ASN A 120 -24.21 1.92 8.66
N GLN A 121 -25.07 1.28 9.46
CA GLN A 121 -25.26 1.56 10.89
C GLN A 121 -24.78 0.36 11.72
N SER A 122 -24.27 0.61 12.95
CA SER A 122 -23.81 -0.45 13.88
C SER A 122 -24.15 -0.14 15.33
N SER A 123 -24.43 -1.19 16.09
CA SER A 123 -24.78 -1.17 17.52
C SER A 123 -23.56 -1.36 18.45
N THR A 124 -22.41 -1.81 17.93
CA THR A 124 -21.21 -2.16 18.71
C THR A 124 -20.40 -0.96 19.22
N LYS A 125 -20.64 0.23 18.66
CA LYS A 125 -20.10 1.54 19.11
C LYS A 125 -18.58 1.63 19.21
N THR A 126 -17.82 0.68 18.69
CA THR A 126 -16.35 0.65 18.74
C THR A 126 -15.76 0.51 17.35
N VAL A 127 -14.60 1.11 17.12
CA VAL A 127 -13.89 1.03 15.83
C VAL A 127 -13.56 -0.42 15.48
N SER A 128 -13.16 -1.27 16.44
CA SER A 128 -12.94 -2.70 16.20
C SER A 128 -14.21 -3.45 15.81
N GLY A 129 -15.31 -3.26 16.54
CA GLY A 129 -16.58 -3.96 16.26
C GLY A 129 -17.12 -3.62 14.88
N ILE A 130 -17.12 -2.33 14.52
CA ILE A 130 -17.53 -1.85 13.19
C ILE A 130 -16.66 -2.47 12.07
N LEU A 131 -15.34 -2.58 12.27
CA LEU A 131 -14.46 -3.22 11.28
C LEU A 131 -14.72 -4.73 11.17
N GLU A 132 -14.92 -5.42 12.29
CA GLU A 132 -15.17 -6.86 12.36
C GLU A 132 -16.51 -7.25 11.70
N GLU A 133 -17.60 -6.56 12.03
CA GLU A 133 -18.94 -6.74 11.42
C GLU A 133 -18.93 -6.63 9.90
N ASN A 134 -18.01 -5.81 9.35
CA ASN A 134 -17.89 -5.54 7.92
C ASN A 134 -16.76 -6.36 7.26
N GLY A 135 -16.22 -7.36 7.96
CA GLY A 135 -15.18 -8.27 7.44
C GLY A 135 -13.82 -7.61 7.19
N VAL A 136 -13.56 -6.43 7.76
CA VAL A 136 -12.33 -5.67 7.56
C VAL A 136 -11.24 -6.16 8.52
N VAL A 137 -10.63 -7.29 8.17
CA VAL A 137 -9.46 -7.83 8.90
C VAL A 137 -8.26 -6.90 8.69
N LEU A 138 -7.59 -6.52 9.78
CA LEU A 138 -6.41 -5.66 9.78
C LEU A 138 -5.12 -6.48 9.74
N GLY A 139 -4.18 -6.08 8.87
CA GLY A 139 -2.81 -6.56 8.89
C GLY A 139 -2.01 -5.96 10.06
N ARG A 140 -0.91 -6.63 10.46
CA ARG A 140 -0.05 -6.21 11.59
C ARG A 140 0.51 -4.78 11.46
N LEU A 141 0.64 -4.26 10.24
CA LEU A 141 1.20 -2.94 9.95
C LEU A 141 0.12 -1.93 9.49
N ASP A 142 -1.13 -2.36 9.35
CA ASP A 142 -2.21 -1.50 8.87
C ASP A 142 -2.49 -0.38 9.89
N ILE A 143 -2.83 0.80 9.37
CA ILE A 143 -3.06 1.99 10.18
C ILE A 143 -4.54 2.36 10.09
N VAL A 144 -5.19 2.47 11.24
CA VAL A 144 -6.58 2.94 11.35
C VAL A 144 -6.57 4.39 11.83
N SER A 145 -7.41 5.25 11.25
CA SER A 145 -7.51 6.68 11.58
C SER A 145 -7.97 6.98 13.01
N LYS A 146 -8.46 5.98 13.74
CA LYS A 146 -8.98 6.05 15.11
C LYS A 146 -8.51 4.83 15.92
N PRO A 147 -8.30 4.95 17.25
CA PRO A 147 -7.96 3.81 18.10
C PRO A 147 -9.06 2.74 18.08
N LEU A 148 -8.68 1.46 18.01
CA LEU A 148 -9.62 0.33 17.87
C LEU A 148 -10.68 0.27 18.98
N TYR A 149 -10.27 0.54 20.23
CA TYR A 149 -11.15 0.54 21.40
C TYR A 149 -11.85 1.89 21.66
N SER A 150 -11.64 2.90 20.81
CA SER A 150 -12.35 4.17 20.97
C SER A 150 -13.82 4.02 20.62
N ARG A 151 -14.68 4.74 21.36
CA ARG A 151 -16.09 4.85 21.02
C ARG A 151 -16.25 5.65 19.73
N PHE A 152 -17.14 5.17 18.87
CA PHE A 152 -17.46 5.78 17.59
C PHE A 152 -18.59 6.80 17.75
N ALA A 153 -18.40 8.02 17.26
CA ALA A 153 -19.40 9.08 17.34
C ALA A 153 -20.24 9.18 16.05
N PHE A 154 -21.33 9.94 16.11
CA PHE A 154 -22.17 10.24 14.94
C PHE A 154 -21.34 10.93 13.83
N GLU A 155 -21.54 10.50 12.57
CA GLU A 155 -20.80 10.95 11.37
C GLU A 155 -19.28 10.71 11.35
N ASP A 156 -18.73 9.95 12.31
CA ASP A 156 -17.31 9.60 12.29
C ASP A 156 -16.92 8.81 11.02
N LYS A 157 -15.62 8.84 10.71
CA LYS A 157 -15.05 8.12 9.55
C LYS A 157 -13.86 7.28 9.98
N ILE A 158 -13.89 6.01 9.57
CA ILE A 158 -12.80 5.05 9.76
C ILE A 158 -12.05 4.97 8.43
N VAL A 159 -10.79 5.38 8.41
CA VAL A 159 -9.90 5.16 7.26
C VAL A 159 -8.91 4.09 7.66
N VAL A 160 -8.87 3.00 6.92
CA VAL A 160 -7.87 1.94 7.04
C VAL A 160 -6.89 2.10 5.89
N THR A 161 -5.64 2.39 6.24
CA THR A 161 -4.50 2.42 5.32
C THR A 161 -3.81 1.08 5.37
N ARG A 162 -3.68 0.41 4.22
CA ARG A 162 -2.94 -0.85 4.11
C ARG A 162 -1.45 -0.60 4.04
N ILE A 163 -0.67 -1.30 4.86
CA ILE A 163 0.79 -1.26 4.80
C ILE A 163 1.32 -2.68 4.57
N ASN A 164 1.85 -2.92 3.37
CA ASN A 164 2.51 -4.18 3.03
C ASN A 164 4.03 -3.99 2.89
N VAL A 165 4.79 -5.00 3.27
CA VAL A 165 6.25 -5.04 3.13
C VAL A 165 6.63 -6.38 2.50
N GLU A 166 7.18 -6.34 1.29
CA GLU A 166 7.65 -7.53 0.59
C GLU A 166 9.17 -7.52 0.40
N GLU A 167 9.76 -8.70 0.25
CA GLU A 167 11.12 -8.86 -0.23
C GLU A 167 11.08 -9.37 -1.67
N LYS A 168 11.76 -8.68 -2.58
CA LYS A 168 11.72 -8.97 -4.02
C LYS A 168 13.14 -9.03 -4.59
N ILE A 169 13.45 -10.13 -5.26
CA ILE A 169 14.70 -10.29 -5.99
C ILE A 169 14.48 -9.84 -7.44
N VAL A 170 15.43 -9.07 -7.98
CA VAL A 170 15.41 -8.59 -9.37
C VAL A 170 16.80 -8.84 -9.97
N GLU A 171 16.85 -9.45 -11.15
CA GLU A 171 18.08 -9.58 -11.93
C GLU A 171 18.38 -8.29 -12.70
N GLU A 172 19.65 -7.90 -12.72
CA GLU A 172 20.15 -6.77 -13.50
C GLU A 172 21.43 -7.13 -14.27
N ASP A 173 21.53 -6.64 -15.50
CA ASP A 173 22.72 -6.75 -16.34
C ASP A 173 23.93 -6.00 -15.74
N ILE A 174 25.09 -6.64 -15.73
CA ILE A 174 26.39 -6.00 -15.49
C ILE A 174 27.10 -5.80 -16.84
N ASN A 175 27.24 -4.55 -17.28
CA ASN A 175 27.99 -4.23 -18.48
C ASN A 175 29.48 -4.59 -18.32
N TYR A 176 30.06 -5.21 -19.34
CA TYR A 176 31.48 -5.50 -19.43
C TYR A 176 32.27 -4.28 -19.93
N LYS A 177 33.59 -4.30 -19.75
CA LYS A 177 34.51 -3.30 -20.31
C LYS A 177 35.20 -3.85 -21.56
N THR A 178 35.59 -2.96 -22.47
CA THR A 178 36.50 -3.29 -23.59
C THR A 178 37.92 -2.91 -23.20
N ILE A 179 38.82 -3.89 -23.21
CA ILE A 179 40.25 -3.74 -22.95
C ILE A 179 40.96 -3.76 -24.30
N THR A 180 41.75 -2.73 -24.58
CA THR A 180 42.59 -2.67 -25.78
C THR A 180 43.99 -3.17 -25.47
N LYS A 181 44.53 -4.03 -26.34
CA LYS A 181 45.88 -4.62 -26.25
C LYS A 181 46.60 -4.39 -27.57
N GLU A 182 47.90 -4.09 -27.52
CA GLU A 182 48.72 -3.96 -28.74
C GLU A 182 49.35 -5.30 -29.12
N ASP A 183 49.42 -5.60 -30.41
CA ASP A 183 50.22 -6.71 -30.94
C ASP A 183 51.23 -6.17 -31.97
N ARG A 184 52.49 -6.62 -31.85
CA ARG A 184 53.62 -6.28 -32.73
C ARG A 184 53.74 -7.18 -33.97
N LYS A 185 52.87 -8.18 -34.09
CA LYS A 185 52.76 -9.09 -35.25
C LYS A 185 51.56 -8.76 -36.14
N LEU A 186 50.45 -8.35 -35.54
CA LEU A 186 49.25 -7.89 -36.25
C LEU A 186 49.51 -6.55 -36.95
N GLY A 187 48.99 -6.39 -38.18
CA GLY A 187 49.26 -5.25 -39.04
C GLY A 187 48.76 -3.93 -38.48
N TRP A 188 49.51 -2.85 -38.71
CA TRP A 188 49.11 -1.53 -38.24
C TRP A 188 47.72 -1.15 -38.76
N ARG A 189 46.85 -0.66 -37.86
CA ARG A 189 45.41 -0.38 -38.10
C ARG A 189 44.53 -1.60 -38.33
N GLU A 190 45.06 -2.82 -38.37
CA GLU A 190 44.23 -4.02 -38.24
C GLU A 190 43.75 -4.16 -36.80
N GLU A 191 42.49 -4.55 -36.62
CA GLU A 191 41.89 -4.83 -35.32
C GLU A 191 41.32 -6.25 -35.31
N LYS A 192 41.53 -6.96 -34.20
CA LYS A 192 41.02 -8.32 -34.01
C LYS A 192 40.44 -8.47 -32.61
N THR A 193 39.22 -8.96 -32.52
CA THR A 193 38.65 -9.42 -31.25
C THR A 193 39.36 -10.70 -30.81
N GLU A 194 40.14 -10.63 -29.74
CA GLU A 194 40.77 -11.79 -29.08
C GLU A 194 39.76 -12.48 -28.15
N GLN A 195 38.92 -11.70 -27.47
CA GLN A 195 37.83 -12.20 -26.63
C GLN A 195 36.58 -11.34 -26.81
N ALA A 196 35.44 -11.97 -27.11
CA ALA A 196 34.15 -11.28 -27.14
C ALA A 196 33.65 -11.01 -25.71
N GLY A 197 33.20 -9.79 -25.45
CA GLY A 197 32.65 -9.43 -24.14
C GLY A 197 31.26 -10.03 -23.93
N LYS A 198 30.97 -10.43 -22.69
CA LYS A 198 29.65 -10.94 -22.28
C LYS A 198 29.22 -10.22 -21.00
N LYS A 199 27.96 -9.79 -20.95
CA LYS A 199 27.41 -9.18 -19.74
C LYS A 199 27.40 -10.18 -18.58
N GLY A 200 27.66 -9.66 -17.40
CA GLY A 200 27.41 -10.36 -16.14
C GLY A 200 25.96 -10.19 -15.72
N ILE A 201 25.57 -10.88 -14.65
CA ILE A 201 24.25 -10.78 -14.03
C ILE A 201 24.48 -10.57 -12.53
N ARG A 202 23.71 -9.67 -11.94
CA ARG A 202 23.56 -9.53 -10.50
C ARG A 202 22.11 -9.71 -10.09
N GLU A 203 21.91 -10.29 -8.94
CA GLU A 203 20.65 -10.25 -8.22
C GLU A 203 20.69 -9.11 -7.21
N ILE A 204 19.61 -8.33 -7.15
CA ILE A 204 19.41 -7.34 -6.10
C ILE A 204 18.15 -7.72 -5.32
N LYS A 205 18.33 -7.96 -4.02
CA LYS A 205 17.23 -8.20 -3.10
C LYS A 205 16.78 -6.86 -2.53
N TYR A 206 15.56 -6.46 -2.87
CA TYR A 206 14.92 -5.25 -2.37
C TYR A 206 13.95 -5.58 -1.25
N LYS A 207 13.88 -4.71 -0.24
CA LYS A 207 12.73 -4.57 0.66
C LYS A 207 11.86 -3.44 0.16
N ILE A 208 10.63 -3.75 -0.23
CA ILE A 208 9.70 -2.78 -0.82
C ILE A 208 8.53 -2.59 0.14
N THR A 209 8.22 -1.33 0.45
CA THR A 209 7.08 -0.95 1.31
C THR A 209 6.01 -0.29 0.46
N TYR A 210 4.79 -0.79 0.60
CA TYR A 210 3.60 -0.31 -0.09
C TYR A 210 2.62 0.33 0.89
N LYS A 211 2.04 1.45 0.49
CA LYS A 211 0.88 2.07 1.14
C LYS A 211 -0.29 2.04 0.16
N ASP A 212 -1.40 1.41 0.54
CA ASP A 212 -2.61 1.29 -0.29
C ASP A 212 -2.28 0.80 -1.72
N ASN A 213 -1.46 -0.26 -1.81
CA ASN A 213 -0.90 -0.86 -3.03
C ASN A 213 0.03 0.03 -3.88
N LYS A 214 0.43 1.22 -3.39
CA LYS A 214 1.42 2.09 -4.05
C LYS A 214 2.77 1.97 -3.36
N GLU A 215 3.83 1.74 -4.13
CA GLU A 215 5.20 1.71 -3.61
C GLU A 215 5.57 3.09 -3.04
N ILE A 216 5.99 3.13 -1.78
CA ILE A 216 6.43 4.36 -1.09
C ILE A 216 7.92 4.35 -0.73
N SER A 217 8.54 3.17 -0.67
CA SER A 217 9.96 3.03 -0.37
C SER A 217 10.51 1.70 -0.89
N ARG A 218 11.75 1.74 -1.38
CA ARG A 218 12.52 0.58 -1.83
C ARG A 218 13.93 0.71 -1.30
N VAL A 219 14.38 -0.29 -0.56
CA VAL A 219 15.73 -0.34 0.03
C VAL A 219 16.42 -1.61 -0.46
N ILE A 220 17.68 -1.50 -0.87
CA ILE A 220 18.51 -2.67 -1.19
C ILE A 220 18.89 -3.33 0.14
N LEU A 221 18.52 -4.60 0.32
CA LEU A 221 18.99 -5.44 1.42
C LEU A 221 20.32 -6.10 1.06
N GLU A 222 20.40 -6.63 -0.15
CA GLU A 222 21.51 -7.47 -0.61
C GLU A 222 21.73 -7.30 -2.11
N LYS A 223 22.98 -7.48 -2.54
CA LYS A 223 23.40 -7.39 -3.93
C LYS A 223 24.45 -8.47 -4.19
N ASN A 224 24.07 -9.49 -4.94
CA ASN A 224 24.92 -10.64 -5.25
C ASN A 224 25.28 -10.66 -6.74
N ILE A 225 26.52 -10.98 -7.09
CA ILE A 225 26.92 -11.19 -8.50
C ILE A 225 26.79 -12.69 -8.77
N THR A 226 25.73 -13.09 -9.47
CA THR A 226 25.51 -14.49 -9.87
C THR A 226 26.34 -14.89 -11.08
N LYS A 227 26.78 -13.91 -11.88
CA LYS A 227 27.63 -14.13 -13.05
C LYS A 227 28.51 -12.92 -13.32
N GLU A 228 29.83 -13.10 -13.24
CA GLU A 228 30.78 -12.03 -13.56
C GLU A 228 30.72 -11.63 -15.05
N PRO A 229 30.87 -10.33 -15.39
CA PRO A 229 31.00 -9.88 -16.76
C PRO A 229 32.36 -10.30 -17.34
N ILE A 230 32.34 -10.81 -18.56
CA ILE A 230 33.56 -11.14 -19.32
C ILE A 230 33.91 -9.92 -20.17
N ASN A 231 35.07 -9.31 -19.91
CA ASN A 231 35.54 -8.15 -20.68
C ASN A 231 35.83 -8.53 -22.14
N ALA A 232 35.51 -7.62 -23.06
CA ALA A 232 35.96 -7.74 -24.44
C ALA A 232 37.46 -7.41 -24.53
N ILE A 233 38.22 -8.19 -25.29
CA ILE A 233 39.64 -7.92 -25.56
C ILE A 233 39.77 -7.62 -27.05
N LEU A 234 40.10 -6.36 -27.37
CA LEU A 234 40.35 -5.86 -28.70
C LEU A 234 41.86 -5.72 -28.91
N VAL A 235 42.43 -6.52 -29.80
CA VAL A 235 43.84 -6.43 -30.17
C VAL A 235 43.98 -5.49 -31.35
N LYS A 236 44.84 -4.48 -31.22
CA LYS A 236 45.20 -3.55 -32.30
C LYS A 236 46.62 -3.81 -32.76
N GLY A 237 46.80 -3.90 -34.07
CA GLY A 237 48.11 -4.16 -34.64
C GLY A 237 49.00 -2.91 -34.68
N THR A 238 50.29 -3.15 -34.48
CA THR A 238 51.36 -2.15 -34.50
C THR A 238 52.48 -2.51 -35.49
N TYR A 239 52.37 -3.66 -36.17
CA TYR A 239 53.35 -4.09 -37.16
C TYR A 239 53.26 -3.27 -38.44
N MET A 240 54.31 -2.52 -38.77
CA MET A 240 54.43 -1.77 -40.01
C MET A 240 55.39 -2.49 -40.97
N LYS A 241 54.84 -3.03 -42.05
CA LYS A 241 55.60 -3.55 -43.19
C LYS A 241 56.06 -2.36 -44.02
N LEU A 242 57.34 -2.02 -43.92
CA LEU A 242 57.93 -0.91 -44.67
C LEU A 242 58.42 -1.37 -46.05
N GLY A 243 58.16 -0.55 -47.07
CA GLY A 243 58.64 -0.71 -48.43
C GLY A 243 59.99 -0.03 -48.67
N GLY A 244 60.29 0.24 -49.94
CA GLY A 244 61.56 0.85 -50.35
C GLY A 244 61.82 2.21 -49.68
N ALA A 245 63.02 2.36 -49.10
CA ALA A 245 63.45 3.59 -48.45
C ALA A 245 64.06 4.58 -49.46
N LYS A 246 63.63 5.84 -49.45
CA LYS A 246 64.25 6.95 -50.20
C LYS A 246 64.83 7.97 -49.23
N LYS A 247 66.02 8.49 -49.54
CA LYS A 247 66.66 9.59 -48.80
C LYS A 247 66.60 10.86 -49.64
N GLY A 248 66.41 11.99 -48.98
CA GLY A 248 66.32 13.30 -49.63
C GLY A 248 65.99 14.40 -48.62
N GLN A 249 65.52 15.53 -49.13
CA GLN A 249 65.07 16.64 -48.31
C GLN A 249 63.58 16.53 -47.98
N GLY A 250 63.24 16.78 -46.71
CA GLY A 250 61.88 16.98 -46.22
C GLY A 250 61.67 18.46 -45.90
N THR A 251 60.57 19.03 -46.38
CA THR A 251 60.14 20.40 -46.07
C THR A 251 58.84 20.39 -45.26
N TRP A 252 58.28 21.57 -44.96
CA TRP A 252 56.93 21.66 -44.41
C TRP A 252 56.06 22.73 -45.06
N TYR A 253 54.75 22.49 -45.01
CA TYR A 253 53.69 23.43 -45.36
C TYR A 253 52.67 23.57 -44.21
N SER A 254 51.80 24.57 -44.29
CA SER A 254 50.73 24.80 -43.30
C SER A 254 49.39 24.97 -44.01
N PHE A 255 48.62 23.89 -44.13
CA PHE A 255 47.30 23.95 -44.78
C PHE A 255 46.24 23.11 -44.05
N LYS A 256 46.39 21.79 -43.98
CA LYS A 256 45.33 20.90 -43.46
C LYS A 256 45.34 20.77 -41.94
N GLY A 257 46.52 20.80 -41.30
CA GLY A 257 46.68 20.58 -39.87
C GLY A 257 46.51 19.12 -39.48
N GLY A 258 47.60 18.33 -39.49
CA GLY A 258 47.55 16.94 -39.03
C GLY A 258 48.77 16.11 -39.42
N LEU A 259 48.65 14.79 -39.30
CA LEU A 259 49.70 13.84 -39.71
C LEU A 259 49.62 13.57 -41.22
N PHE A 260 49.82 14.61 -42.01
CA PHE A 260 49.68 14.60 -43.47
C PHE A 260 50.97 15.00 -44.19
N ALA A 261 51.11 14.58 -45.45
CA ALA A 261 52.23 14.99 -46.30
C ALA A 261 51.91 14.98 -47.80
N ALA A 262 52.63 15.81 -48.57
CA ALA A 262 52.73 15.68 -50.02
C ALA A 262 53.91 14.79 -50.39
N SER A 263 53.75 13.87 -51.35
CA SER A 263 54.86 13.00 -51.82
C SER A 263 55.02 13.02 -53.34
N THR A 264 56.28 12.92 -53.79
CA THR A 264 56.62 12.84 -55.21
C THR A 264 56.45 11.42 -55.76
N THR A 265 56.35 10.40 -54.89
CA THR A 265 56.37 8.99 -55.32
C THR A 265 55.47 8.03 -54.57
N ILE A 266 54.94 8.38 -53.40
CA ILE A 266 53.89 7.60 -52.73
C ILE A 266 52.53 8.19 -53.14
N PRO A 267 51.55 7.39 -53.60
CA PRO A 267 50.26 7.91 -54.06
C PRO A 267 49.42 8.47 -52.90
N ARG A 268 48.49 9.37 -53.23
CA ARG A 268 47.50 9.90 -52.29
C ARG A 268 46.65 8.77 -51.67
N GLY A 269 46.41 8.85 -50.37
CA GLY A 269 45.80 7.78 -49.55
C GLY A 269 46.80 6.73 -49.05
N GLY A 270 48.04 6.70 -49.57
CA GLY A 270 49.11 5.87 -49.02
C GLY A 270 49.68 6.43 -47.71
N PHE A 271 50.44 5.62 -46.98
CA PHE A 271 51.09 6.02 -45.73
C PHE A 271 52.62 5.96 -45.85
N ALA A 272 53.31 6.83 -45.11
CA ALA A 272 54.76 6.90 -45.11
C ALA A 272 55.31 7.08 -43.68
N LYS A 273 56.36 6.33 -43.35
CA LYS A 273 57.23 6.61 -42.21
C LYS A 273 58.32 7.58 -42.65
N VAL A 274 58.33 8.77 -42.07
CA VAL A 274 59.32 9.82 -42.34
C VAL A 274 60.22 9.94 -41.12
N THR A 275 61.50 9.61 -41.29
CA THR A 275 62.52 9.65 -40.23
C THR A 275 63.50 10.79 -40.52
N ASN A 276 63.65 11.74 -39.60
CA ASN A 276 64.70 12.75 -39.67
C ASN A 276 66.06 12.08 -39.46
N THR A 277 66.95 12.18 -40.46
CA THR A 277 68.24 11.47 -40.43
C THR A 277 69.25 12.06 -39.46
N ALA A 278 69.04 13.29 -38.97
CA ALA A 278 69.94 13.96 -38.03
C ALA A 278 69.68 13.59 -36.56
N ASN A 279 68.45 13.17 -36.19
CA ASN A 279 68.08 12.88 -34.81
C ASN A 279 67.31 11.56 -34.60
N GLY A 280 67.06 10.79 -35.66
CA GLY A 280 66.38 9.49 -35.60
C GLY A 280 64.87 9.55 -35.29
N LYS A 281 64.29 10.73 -35.01
CA LYS A 281 62.85 10.86 -34.76
C LYS A 281 62.07 10.55 -36.02
N SER A 282 60.98 9.80 -35.89
CA SER A 282 60.10 9.45 -37.00
C SER A 282 58.64 9.76 -36.73
N VAL A 283 57.90 10.07 -37.79
CA VAL A 283 56.45 10.26 -37.80
C VAL A 283 55.82 9.42 -38.91
N ILE A 284 54.63 8.87 -38.68
CA ILE A 284 53.81 8.26 -39.73
C ILE A 284 52.85 9.33 -40.26
N VAL A 285 52.75 9.45 -41.59
CA VAL A 285 51.87 10.41 -42.26
C VAL A 285 51.05 9.75 -43.35
N GLU A 286 49.82 10.21 -43.52
CA GLU A 286 48.98 9.93 -44.68
C GLU A 286 49.38 10.89 -45.82
N ILE A 287 49.60 10.36 -47.02
CA ILE A 287 49.87 11.18 -48.19
C ILE A 287 48.55 11.77 -48.69
N ASN A 288 48.38 13.07 -48.53
CA ASN A 288 47.16 13.78 -48.94
C ASN A 288 47.34 14.60 -50.22
N ASP A 289 48.58 14.77 -50.72
CA ASP A 289 48.85 15.53 -51.93
C ASP A 289 50.11 15.08 -52.70
N TYR A 290 50.35 15.68 -53.87
CA TYR A 290 51.54 15.48 -54.70
C TYR A 290 52.54 16.64 -54.57
N GLY A 291 53.83 16.35 -54.59
CA GLY A 291 54.91 17.34 -54.37
C GLY A 291 55.94 16.83 -53.36
N PRO A 292 56.87 17.63 -52.83
CA PRO A 292 57.10 19.06 -53.06
C PRO A 292 57.78 19.39 -54.40
N GLN A 293 57.76 20.67 -54.75
CA GLN A 293 58.58 21.22 -55.83
C GLN A 293 59.98 21.61 -55.30
N GLY A 294 61.02 21.31 -56.09
CA GLY A 294 62.41 21.68 -55.81
C GLY A 294 63.39 20.49 -55.87
N LYS A 295 64.60 20.72 -56.40
CA LYS A 295 65.61 19.68 -56.61
C LYS A 295 66.01 19.03 -55.28
N GLY A 296 65.84 17.70 -55.19
CA GLY A 296 66.24 16.90 -54.02
C GLY A 296 65.21 16.81 -52.89
N ARG A 297 64.08 17.52 -52.98
CA ARG A 297 62.97 17.38 -52.02
C ARG A 297 62.09 16.19 -52.41
N ILE A 298 61.72 15.37 -51.42
CA ILE A 298 61.00 14.10 -51.66
C ILE A 298 59.69 13.96 -50.87
N ILE A 299 59.49 14.81 -49.87
CA ILE A 299 58.27 14.85 -49.04
C ILE A 299 58.10 16.25 -48.45
N ASP A 300 56.85 16.70 -48.37
CA ASP A 300 56.47 17.97 -47.72
C ASP A 300 55.51 17.62 -46.59
N LEU A 301 55.89 17.90 -45.34
CA LEU A 301 55.06 17.54 -44.19
C LEU A 301 54.10 18.68 -43.84
N ASP A 302 52.87 18.39 -43.45
CA ASP A 302 52.09 19.40 -42.72
C ASP A 302 52.84 19.77 -41.43
N LYS A 303 52.78 21.05 -41.02
CA LYS A 303 53.46 21.58 -39.82
C LYS A 303 53.26 20.71 -38.57
N VAL A 304 52.10 20.06 -38.42
CA VAL A 304 51.80 19.19 -37.27
C VAL A 304 52.58 17.88 -37.31
N ALA A 305 52.86 17.35 -38.51
CA ALA A 305 53.75 16.21 -38.71
C ALA A 305 55.23 16.60 -38.57
N PHE A 306 55.64 17.72 -39.20
CA PHE A 306 57.04 18.17 -39.17
C PHE A 306 57.53 18.44 -37.75
N THR A 307 56.69 19.07 -36.92
CA THR A 307 57.00 19.36 -35.50
C THR A 307 57.22 18.12 -34.62
N LYS A 308 56.84 16.91 -35.08
CA LYS A 308 57.19 15.65 -34.38
C LYS A 308 58.67 15.26 -34.58
N ILE A 309 59.31 15.72 -35.65
CA ILE A 309 60.68 15.30 -36.03
C ILE A 309 61.71 16.44 -36.13
N ALA A 310 61.28 17.70 -36.27
CA ALA A 310 62.15 18.90 -36.30
C ALA A 310 61.40 20.19 -35.90
N SER A 311 62.11 21.26 -35.56
CA SER A 311 61.50 22.59 -35.34
C SER A 311 61.21 23.27 -36.68
N LEU A 312 60.12 24.03 -36.79
CA LEU A 312 59.70 24.68 -38.05
C LEU A 312 60.80 25.60 -38.64
N GLY A 313 61.58 26.26 -37.78
CA GLY A 313 62.70 27.12 -38.17
C GLY A 313 63.86 26.40 -38.87
N ALA A 314 63.92 25.06 -38.82
CA ALA A 314 64.87 24.30 -39.64
C ALA A 314 64.56 24.41 -41.15
N GLY A 315 63.29 24.60 -41.52
CA GLY A 315 62.81 24.77 -42.91
C GLY A 315 62.94 23.50 -43.78
N VAL A 316 64.16 23.06 -44.01
CA VAL A 316 64.53 21.88 -44.82
C VAL A 316 65.40 20.95 -43.98
N ILE A 317 65.06 19.66 -43.91
CA ILE A 317 65.82 18.65 -43.16
C ILE A 317 66.14 17.43 -44.03
N GLY A 318 67.22 16.72 -43.68
CA GLY A 318 67.49 15.39 -44.24
C GLY A 318 66.49 14.36 -43.70
N VAL A 319 65.85 13.61 -44.59
CA VAL A 319 64.87 12.57 -44.22
C VAL A 319 65.10 11.26 -44.95
N LYS A 320 64.73 10.16 -44.28
CA LYS A 320 64.47 8.86 -44.88
C LYS A 320 62.95 8.64 -44.90
N VAL A 321 62.39 8.42 -46.08
CA VAL A 321 60.97 8.14 -46.32
C VAL A 321 60.81 6.68 -46.70
N GLU A 322 59.98 5.96 -45.95
CA GLU A 322 59.67 4.54 -46.16
C GLU A 322 58.15 4.40 -46.31
N GLN A 323 57.67 3.86 -47.43
CA GLN A 323 56.24 3.62 -47.61
C GLN A 323 55.76 2.55 -46.62
N VAL A 324 54.61 2.76 -45.98
CA VAL A 324 53.94 1.71 -45.20
C VAL A 324 53.04 0.92 -46.17
N LEU A 325 53.20 -0.41 -46.18
CA LEU A 325 52.59 -1.32 -47.16
C LEU A 325 51.37 -2.09 -46.63
N ASN A 326 50.99 -1.86 -45.37
CA ASN A 326 49.83 -2.42 -44.68
C ASN A 326 49.14 -1.36 -43.83
#